data_AF-A0A7W1B9K0-F1
#
_entry.id   AF-A0A7W1B9K0-F1
#
_cell.length_a   1.000
_cell.length_b   1.000
_cell.length_c   1.000
_cell.angle_alpha   90.00
_cell.angle_beta   90.00
_cell.angle_gamma   90.00
#
_symmetry.space_group_name_H-M   'P 1'
#
loop_
_entity.id
_entity.type
_entity.pdbx_description
1 polymer ?
#
loop_
_entity_poly.entity_id
_entity_poly.type
_entity_poly.pdbx_seq_one_letter_code
_entity_poly.pdbx_strand_id
1 'polypeptide(L)' 'PMGRIAEPREVASVVAFLAMPAASYVTGQHLAVDGGMSIQGLAVP' A
#
# COMPACT_ATOMS: atom_id res chain seq x y z
N PRO A 1 -9.17 -5.04 8.16
CA PRO A 1 -8.63 -3.73 7.68
C PRO A 1 -8.19 -2.88 8.87
N MET A 2 -7.19 -2.03 8.68
CA MET A 2 -6.54 -1.28 9.76
C MET A 2 -7.46 -0.25 10.44
N GLY A 3 -8.61 0.09 9.84
CA GLY A 3 -9.63 0.94 10.47
C GLY A 3 -9.19 2.39 10.71
N ARG A 4 -8.13 2.84 10.03
CA ARG A 4 -7.57 4.19 10.16
C ARG A 4 -7.03 4.68 8.82
N ILE A 5 -6.84 5.99 8.74
CA ILE A 5 -6.09 6.60 7.64
C ILE A 5 -4.61 6.24 7.77
N ALA A 6 -3.98 5.97 6.64
CA ALA A 6 -2.55 5.71 6.57
C ALA A 6 -1.76 7.02 6.73
N GLU A 7 -0.62 6.95 7.39
CA GLU A 7 0.35 8.03 7.39
C GLU A 7 1.08 8.08 6.02
N PRO A 8 1.49 9.27 5.53
CA PRO A 8 2.17 9.38 4.25
C PRO A 8 3.40 8.46 4.09
N ARG A 9 4.12 8.22 5.20
CA ARG A 9 5.29 7.33 5.21
C ARG A 9 4.96 5.86 4.90
N GLU A 10 3.74 5.41 5.17
CA GLU A 10 3.32 4.04 4.93
C GLU A 10 3.21 3.77 3.41
N VAL A 11 2.70 4.75 2.65
CA VAL A 11 2.70 4.69 1.18
C VAL A 11 4.11 4.89 0.62
N ALA A 12 4.86 5.87 1.15
CA ALA A 12 6.21 6.16 0.68
C ALA A 12 7.18 4.98 0.83
N SER A 13 7.02 4.18 1.89
CA SER A 13 7.86 2.99 2.12
C SER A 13 7.70 1.94 1.02
N VAL A 14 6.47 1.74 0.51
CA VAL A 14 6.20 0.83 -0.60
C VAL A 14 6.78 1.38 -1.90
N VAL A 15 6.63 2.69 -2.16
CA VAL A 15 7.25 3.35 -3.33
C VAL A 15 8.77 3.20 -3.28
N ALA A 16 9.39 3.43 -2.13
CA ALA A 16 10.83 3.27 -1.94
C ALA A 16 11.27 1.84 -2.23
N PHE A 17 10.56 0.82 -1.72
CA PHE A 17 10.83 -0.58 -2.03
C PHE A 17 10.75 -0.87 -3.54
N LEU A 18 9.72 -0.37 -4.23
CA LEU A 18 9.57 -0.56 -5.68
C LEU A 18 10.68 0.10 -6.51
N ALA A 19 11.37 1.11 -5.95
CA ALA A 19 12.53 1.73 -6.57
C ALA A 19 13.86 1.00 -6.29
N MET A 20 13.87 -0.01 -5.42
CA MET A 20 15.07 -0.77 -5.09
C MET A 20 15.38 -1.86 -6.14
N PRO A 21 16.65 -2.27 -6.29
CA PRO A 21 17.01 -3.41 -7.15
C PRO A 21 16.26 -4.71 -6.82
N ALA A 22 15.84 -4.89 -5.57
CA ALA A 22 15.06 -6.07 -5.15
C ALA A 22 13.69 -6.18 -5.86
N ALA A 23 13.15 -5.07 -6.38
CA ALA A 23 11.90 -5.05 -7.11
C ALA A 23 12.08 -5.11 -8.64
N SER A 24 13.27 -5.44 -9.15
CA SER A 24 13.62 -5.32 -10.58
C SER A 24 12.74 -6.13 -11.55
N TYR A 25 11.99 -7.10 -11.05
CA TYR A 25 11.09 -7.93 -11.85
C TYR A 25 9.60 -7.70 -11.54
N VAL A 26 9.29 -6.74 -10.68
CA VAL A 26 7.91 -6.36 -10.34
C VAL A 26 7.46 -5.28 -11.31
N THR A 27 6.60 -5.64 -12.26
CA THR A 27 6.04 -4.72 -13.24
C THR A 27 4.59 -5.09 -13.60
N GLY A 28 3.82 -4.11 -14.08
CA GLY A 28 2.42 -4.29 -14.48
C GLY A 28 1.46 -4.61 -13.34
N GLN A 29 1.86 -4.43 -12.08
CA GLN A 29 1.05 -4.74 -10.91
C GLN A 29 0.38 -3.51 -10.33
N HIS A 30 -0.86 -3.68 -9.87
CA HIS A 30 -1.56 -2.71 -9.03
C HIS A 30 -1.44 -3.17 -7.57
N LEU A 31 -0.68 -2.44 -6.77
CA LEU A 31 -0.49 -2.75 -5.36
C LEU A 31 -1.32 -1.81 -4.48
N ALA A 32 -2.34 -2.35 -3.81
CA ALA A 32 -3.16 -1.58 -2.87
C ALA A 32 -2.38 -1.34 -1.57
N VAL A 33 -2.19 -0.06 -1.22
CA VAL A 33 -1.55 0.38 0.03
C VAL A 33 -2.56 1.20 0.84
N ASP A 34 -3.62 0.53 1.29
CA ASP A 34 -4.82 1.17 1.82
C ASP A 34 -5.31 0.57 3.15
N GLY A 35 -4.46 -0.19 3.83
CA GLY A 35 -4.81 -0.86 5.07
C GLY A 35 -5.90 -1.93 4.92
N GLY A 36 -6.13 -2.43 3.70
CA GLY A 36 -7.16 -3.43 3.38
C GLY A 36 -8.53 -2.84 3.09
N MET A 37 -8.61 -1.57 2.71
CA MET A 37 -9.87 -0.89 2.40
C MET A 37 -10.53 -1.44 1.13
N SER A 38 -9.74 -1.72 0.08
CA SER A 38 -10.27 -2.18 -1.22
C SER A 38 -10.98 -3.53 -1.15
N ILE A 39 -10.72 -4.35 -0.12
CA ILE A 39 -11.30 -5.69 0.02
C ILE A 39 -12.46 -5.77 1.03
N GLN A 40 -12.62 -4.78 1.91
CA GLN A 40 -13.59 -4.84 3.01
C GLN A 40 -14.35 -3.53 3.26
N GLY A 41 -13.99 -2.43 2.58
CA GLY A 41 -14.57 -1.12 2.76
C GLY A 41 -14.07 -0.39 4.02
N LEU A 42 -14.45 0.88 4.14
CA LEU A 42 -14.08 1.70 5.28
C LEU A 42 -15.01 1.39 6.47
N ALA A 43 -14.50 0.67 7.46
CA ALA A 43 -15.15 0.54 8.76
C ALA A 43 -14.79 1.76 9.62
N VAL A 44 -15.44 2.89 9.37
CA VAL A 44 -15.46 3.99 10.35
C VAL A 44 -16.57 3.68 11.35
N PRO A 45 -16.33 3.77 12.67
CA PRO A 45 -17.44 3.85 13.62
C PRO A 45 -18.32 5.07 13.35
#